data_AF-A0AA50DZ12-F1
#
_entry.id   AF-A0AA50DZ12-F1
#
_cell.length_a   1.000
_cell.length_b   1.000
_cell.length_c   1.000
_cell.angle_alpha   90.00
_cell.angle_beta   90.00
_cell.angle_gamma   90.00
#
_symmetry.space_group_name_H-M   'P 1'
#
loop_
_entity.id
_entity.type
_entity.pdbx_description
1 polymer ?
#
loop_
_entity_poly.entity_id
_entity_poly.type
_entity_poly.pdbx_seq_one_letter_code
_entity_poly.pdbx_strand_id
1 'polypeptide(L)'
;MGGLGDDIIWWSLGDDFIDGGGGTDTLAGIQLLNLAESETINIKGIEIFQLADAGEVVLDQAAILAIAPDGNILRIEGDNGTIYLNDDWQQQGQRKDEDGNFILYTAGDATLAIEDSHDIVFLTGEVGTSLGQFNLDEFGDIPLPSD
;
A
#
# COMPACT_ATOMS: atom_id res chain seq x y z
N MET A 1 12.43 14.19 13.47
CA MET A 1 11.39 15.17 13.10
C MET A 1 11.91 15.99 11.95
N GLY A 2 11.13 16.10 10.88
CA GLY A 2 11.36 17.01 9.77
C GLY A 2 10.83 18.42 10.06
N GLY A 3 11.18 19.35 9.20
CA GLY A 3 10.94 20.78 9.31
C GLY A 3 9.94 21.27 8.25
N LEU A 4 10.35 22.31 7.51
CA LEU A 4 9.66 22.73 6.29
C LEU A 4 10.42 22.16 5.09
N GLY A 5 9.69 21.77 4.05
CA GLY A 5 10.25 21.15 2.85
C GLY A 5 10.24 19.64 2.95
N ASP A 6 10.76 18.99 1.91
CA ASP A 6 10.76 17.53 1.79
C ASP A 6 11.93 16.94 2.58
N ASP A 7 11.63 16.13 3.60
CA ASP A 7 12.62 15.51 4.47
C ASP A 7 12.77 14.00 4.24
N ILE A 8 13.96 13.48 4.48
CA ILE A 8 14.24 12.04 4.55
C ILE A 8 14.55 11.69 6.00
N ILE A 9 13.68 10.89 6.61
CA ILE A 9 13.82 10.37 7.97
C ILE A 9 14.17 8.89 7.86
N TRP A 10 15.32 8.49 8.40
CA TRP A 10 15.73 7.09 8.41
C TRP A 10 15.07 6.34 9.56
N TRP A 11 14.37 5.26 9.23
CA TRP A 11 13.73 4.36 10.18
C TRP A 11 14.77 3.70 11.09
N SER A 12 14.53 3.76 12.41
CA SER A 12 15.28 2.98 13.39
C SER A 12 14.31 2.25 14.33
N LEU A 13 14.67 1.01 14.69
CA LEU A 13 13.97 0.28 15.74
C LEU A 13 14.09 1.06 17.05
N GLY A 14 12.95 1.45 17.63
CA GLY A 14 12.88 2.22 18.88
C GLY A 14 12.56 3.71 18.71
N ASP A 15 12.27 4.17 17.50
CA ASP A 15 11.71 5.52 17.32
C ASP A 15 10.27 5.56 17.86
N ASP A 16 10.11 6.21 19.01
CA ASP A 16 8.81 6.33 19.69
C ASP A 16 7.89 7.37 19.03
N PHE A 17 8.45 8.29 18.24
CA PHE A 17 7.71 9.38 17.58
C PHE A 17 8.44 9.92 16.33
N ILE A 18 7.72 9.99 15.22
CA ILE A 18 8.16 10.54 13.94
C ILE A 18 7.13 11.57 13.46
N ASP A 19 7.63 12.71 13.01
CA ASP A 19 6.84 13.81 12.43
C ASP A 19 7.64 14.36 11.26
N GLY A 20 7.14 14.26 10.03
CA GLY A 20 7.81 14.82 8.86
C GLY A 20 7.72 16.34 8.80
N GLY A 21 6.70 16.93 9.42
CA GLY A 21 6.51 18.38 9.38
C GLY A 21 5.66 18.77 8.17
N GLY A 22 6.12 19.70 7.35
CA GLY A 22 5.38 20.14 6.17
C GLY A 22 6.22 20.04 4.92
N GLY A 23 5.70 19.41 3.88
CA GLY A 23 6.44 19.04 2.68
C GLY A 23 5.88 17.73 2.14
N THR A 24 6.65 17.04 1.31
CA THR A 24 6.44 15.62 1.00
C THR A 24 7.58 14.84 1.62
N ASP A 25 7.31 14.15 2.72
CA ASP A 25 8.33 13.55 3.57
C ASP A 25 8.44 12.04 3.35
N THR A 26 9.67 11.53 3.50
CA THR A 26 10.01 10.12 3.29
C THR A 26 10.49 9.47 4.58
N LEU A 27 9.85 8.36 4.97
CA LEU A 27 10.40 7.42 5.94
C LEU A 27 11.17 6.31 5.21
N ALA A 28 12.49 6.29 5.37
CA ALA A 28 13.41 5.47 4.57
C ALA A 28 14.08 4.34 5.34
N GLY A 29 14.44 3.27 4.62
CA GLY A 29 15.20 2.15 5.17
C GLY A 29 14.33 1.21 6.03
N ILE A 30 13.04 1.13 5.73
CA ILE A 30 12.10 0.30 6.49
C ILE A 30 12.41 -1.17 6.18
N GLN A 31 12.94 -1.89 7.18
CA GLN A 31 13.12 -3.34 7.11
C GLN A 31 11.86 -4.09 7.57
N LEU A 32 11.22 -3.59 8.63
CA LEU A 32 10.01 -4.15 9.20
C LEU A 32 9.25 -3.04 9.91
N LEU A 33 7.98 -2.83 9.56
CA LEU A 33 7.08 -1.90 10.23
C LEU A 33 5.64 -2.41 10.17
N ASN A 34 5.04 -2.67 11.33
CA ASN A 34 3.64 -3.05 11.42
C ASN A 34 2.85 -1.90 12.08
N LEU A 35 1.88 -1.38 11.35
CA LEU A 35 1.02 -0.29 11.77
C LEU A 35 -0.46 -0.67 11.80
N ALA A 36 -0.80 -1.85 11.29
CA ALA A 36 -2.18 -2.29 11.23
C ALA A 36 -2.72 -2.62 12.63
N GLU A 37 -4.00 -2.28 12.85
CA GLU A 37 -4.72 -2.42 14.12
C GLU A 37 -4.03 -1.68 15.30
N SER A 38 -3.08 -0.78 15.02
CA SER A 38 -2.39 -0.03 16.05
C SER A 38 -3.27 1.07 16.62
N GLU A 39 -3.61 0.99 17.91
CA GLU A 39 -4.36 2.04 18.60
C GLU A 39 -3.55 3.34 18.78
N THR A 40 -2.22 3.27 18.65
CA THR A 40 -1.32 4.41 18.81
C THR A 40 -0.26 4.43 17.72
N ILE A 41 -0.53 5.20 16.67
CA ILE A 41 0.44 5.48 15.61
C ILE A 41 1.11 6.80 15.91
N ASN A 42 2.41 6.77 16.22
CA ASN A 42 3.22 7.95 16.54
C ASN A 42 4.06 8.42 15.33
N ILE A 43 3.66 8.05 14.13
CA ILE A 43 4.27 8.47 12.87
C ILE A 43 3.24 9.35 12.16
N LYS A 44 3.62 10.55 11.72
CA LYS A 44 2.72 11.46 10.99
C LYS A 44 3.47 12.40 10.04
N GLY A 45 2.73 12.94 9.08
CA GLY A 45 3.27 13.79 8.01
C GLY A 45 4.33 13.04 7.22
N ILE A 46 4.03 11.81 6.79
CA ILE A 46 4.91 11.03 5.93
C ILE A 46 4.07 10.56 4.74
N GLU A 47 4.45 10.98 3.54
CA GLU A 47 3.74 10.68 2.31
C GLU A 47 4.41 9.54 1.53
N ILE A 48 5.68 9.23 1.85
CA ILE A 48 6.47 8.21 1.19
C ILE A 48 7.09 7.24 2.20
N PHE A 49 6.85 5.95 2.00
CA PHE A 49 7.62 4.87 2.62
C PHE A 49 8.60 4.32 1.61
N GLN A 50 9.88 4.44 1.92
CA GLN A 50 10.97 3.85 1.15
C GLN A 50 11.47 2.59 1.87
N LEU A 51 11.10 1.42 1.34
CA LEU A 51 11.50 0.14 1.91
C LEU A 51 12.99 -0.14 1.69
N ALA A 52 13.60 -0.85 2.63
CA ALA A 52 14.89 -1.51 2.41
C ALA A 52 14.69 -2.74 1.50
N ASP A 53 15.80 -3.32 1.00
CA ASP A 53 15.74 -4.58 0.25
C ASP A 53 15.05 -5.67 1.07
N ALA A 54 14.03 -6.31 0.48
CA ALA A 54 13.15 -7.25 1.16
C ALA A 54 12.52 -6.70 2.46
N GLY A 55 12.24 -5.40 2.52
CA GLY A 55 11.53 -4.77 3.62
C GLY A 55 10.07 -5.21 3.69
N GLU A 56 9.53 -5.29 4.91
CA GLU A 56 8.14 -5.70 5.14
C GLU A 56 7.34 -4.60 5.83
N VAL A 57 6.14 -4.31 5.32
CA VAL A 57 5.20 -3.42 5.99
C VAL A 57 3.81 -4.02 6.09
N VAL A 58 3.14 -3.79 7.22
CA VAL A 58 1.76 -4.20 7.45
C VAL A 58 0.92 -2.95 7.68
N LEU A 59 -0.09 -2.74 6.85
CA LEU A 59 -0.88 -1.51 6.80
C LEU A 59 -2.38 -1.82 6.80
N ASP A 60 -3.15 -0.88 7.32
CA ASP A 60 -4.60 -0.81 7.21
C ASP A 60 -5.02 0.62 6.78
N GLN A 61 -6.31 0.84 6.53
CA GLN A 61 -6.83 2.16 6.17
C GLN A 61 -6.49 3.20 7.25
N ALA A 62 -6.66 2.84 8.53
CA ALA A 62 -6.47 3.76 9.65
C ALA A 62 -5.03 4.28 9.74
N ALA A 63 -4.04 3.44 9.42
CA ALA A 63 -2.64 3.82 9.39
C ALA A 63 -2.34 4.91 8.36
N ILE A 64 -2.91 4.80 7.16
CA ILE A 64 -2.70 5.81 6.11
C ILE A 64 -3.30 7.15 6.51
N LEU A 65 -4.51 7.14 7.07
CA LEU A 65 -5.19 8.35 7.55
C LEU A 65 -4.44 9.04 8.70
N ALA A 66 -3.72 8.27 9.51
CA ALA A 66 -2.89 8.81 10.60
C ALA A 66 -1.55 9.37 10.11
N ILE A 67 -0.91 8.66 9.16
CA ILE A 67 0.48 8.92 8.76
C ILE A 67 0.57 9.98 7.67
N ALA A 68 -0.32 9.94 6.68
CA ALA A 68 -0.37 10.86 5.55
C ALA A 68 -1.69 11.65 5.55
N PRO A 69 -2.00 12.43 6.62
CA PRO A 69 -3.31 13.08 6.77
C PRO A 69 -3.58 14.14 5.70
N ASP A 70 -2.52 14.67 5.08
CA ASP A 70 -2.62 15.64 3.99
C ASP A 70 -2.85 14.91 2.67
N GLY A 71 -4.12 14.62 2.39
CA GLY A 71 -4.55 13.98 1.14
C GLY A 71 -4.80 12.48 1.25
N ASN A 72 -4.50 11.86 2.40
CA ASN A 72 -4.74 10.44 2.68
C ASN A 72 -4.07 9.50 1.68
N ILE A 73 -2.92 9.90 1.14
CA ILE A 73 -2.17 9.14 0.13
C ILE A 73 -0.81 8.77 0.72
N LEU A 74 -0.51 7.48 0.74
CA LEU A 74 0.84 6.98 1.00
C LEU A 74 1.40 6.32 -0.27
N ARG A 75 2.63 6.72 -0.65
CA ARG A 75 3.41 6.04 -1.69
C ARG A 75 4.36 5.05 -1.03
N ILE A 76 4.48 3.86 -1.59
CA ILE A 76 5.43 2.83 -1.17
C ILE A 76 6.39 2.58 -2.32
N GLU A 77 7.67 2.76 -2.03
CA GLU A 77 8.78 2.68 -2.98
C GLU A 77 9.88 1.74 -2.50
N GLY A 78 10.73 1.37 -3.44
CA GLY A 78 11.91 0.55 -3.23
C GLY A 78 11.84 -0.77 -3.96
N ASP A 79 12.78 -1.64 -3.63
CA ASP A 79 12.94 -2.90 -4.36
C ASP A 79 12.56 -4.10 -3.50
N ASN A 80 11.77 -5.00 -4.08
CA ASN A 80 11.51 -6.37 -3.62
C ASN A 80 10.94 -6.50 -2.18
N GLY A 81 10.36 -5.44 -1.63
CA GLY A 81 9.64 -5.51 -0.36
C GLY A 81 8.30 -6.25 -0.46
N THR A 82 7.73 -6.60 0.70
CA THR A 82 6.39 -7.20 0.81
C THR A 82 5.46 -6.31 1.62
N ILE A 83 4.28 -6.01 1.05
CA ILE A 83 3.24 -5.21 1.68
C ILE A 83 2.08 -6.13 2.06
N TYR A 84 1.77 -6.17 3.34
CA TYR A 84 0.60 -6.84 3.88
C TYR A 84 -0.52 -5.83 4.13
N LEU A 85 -1.69 -6.07 3.52
CA LEU A 85 -2.82 -5.16 3.59
C LEU A 85 -3.98 -5.79 4.36
N ASN A 86 -4.34 -5.16 5.48
CA ASN A 86 -5.59 -5.37 6.20
C ASN A 86 -6.64 -4.37 5.67
N ASP A 87 -7.92 -4.72 5.76
CA ASP A 87 -9.09 -4.06 5.14
C ASP A 87 -9.36 -4.45 3.68
N ASP A 88 -10.52 -4.02 3.17
CA ASP A 88 -11.05 -4.33 1.84
C ASP A 88 -10.44 -3.42 0.75
N TRP A 89 -9.13 -3.48 0.57
CA TRP A 89 -8.43 -2.71 -0.46
C TRP A 89 -8.83 -3.10 -1.88
N GLN A 90 -9.23 -2.11 -2.67
CA GLN A 90 -9.64 -2.30 -4.07
C GLN A 90 -8.64 -1.65 -5.01
N GLN A 91 -8.14 -2.43 -5.98
CA GLN A 91 -7.27 -1.90 -7.03
C GLN A 91 -8.06 -0.94 -7.93
N GLN A 92 -7.54 0.28 -8.09
CA GLN A 92 -8.15 1.32 -8.93
C GLN A 92 -7.49 1.43 -10.31
N GLY A 93 -6.24 0.99 -10.45
CA GLY A 93 -5.51 1.01 -11.71
C GLY A 93 -4.01 1.09 -11.53
N GLN A 94 -3.33 1.61 -12.54
CA GLN A 94 -1.88 1.83 -12.55
C GLN A 94 -1.57 3.28 -12.94
N ARG A 95 -0.50 3.83 -12.39
CA ARG A 95 0.05 5.15 -12.72
C ARG A 95 1.54 5.02 -12.99
N LYS A 96 2.05 5.79 -13.96
CA LYS A 96 3.47 5.96 -14.18
C LYS A 96 3.86 7.41 -13.95
N ASP A 97 4.95 7.64 -13.22
CA ASP A 97 5.55 8.95 -13.04
C ASP A 97 7.08 8.88 -13.25
N GLU A 98 7.82 9.89 -12.80
CA GLU A 98 9.28 9.96 -12.94
C GLU A 98 10.00 8.93 -12.05
N ASP A 99 9.36 8.46 -10.99
CA ASP A 99 9.95 7.61 -9.97
C ASP A 99 9.68 6.13 -10.23
N GLY A 100 8.59 5.78 -10.92
CA GLY A 100 8.31 4.38 -11.22
C GLY A 100 6.96 4.10 -11.84
N ASN A 101 6.63 2.81 -11.90
CA ASN A 101 5.29 2.32 -12.18
C ASN A 101 4.64 1.94 -10.86
N PHE A 102 3.44 2.45 -10.60
CA PHE A 102 2.72 2.24 -9.36
C PHE A 102 1.37 1.61 -9.63
N ILE A 103 0.99 0.66 -8.77
CA ILE A 103 -0.36 0.15 -8.66
C ILE A 103 -1.11 0.97 -7.61
N LEU A 104 -2.31 1.43 -7.94
CA LEU A 104 -3.15 2.23 -7.05
C LEU A 104 -4.21 1.37 -6.37
N TYR A 105 -4.33 1.50 -5.05
CA TYR A 105 -5.35 0.86 -4.23
C TYR A 105 -6.08 1.90 -3.38
N THR A 106 -7.34 1.64 -3.07
CA THR A 106 -8.13 2.46 -2.14
C THR A 106 -8.88 1.60 -1.14
N ALA A 107 -8.96 2.07 0.11
CA ALA A 107 -9.83 1.55 1.15
C ALA A 107 -10.45 2.75 1.87
N GLY A 108 -11.78 2.91 1.78
CA GLY A 108 -12.47 4.11 2.23
C GLY A 108 -11.85 5.39 1.63
N ASP A 109 -11.39 6.29 2.50
CA ASP A 109 -10.75 7.55 2.11
C ASP A 109 -9.22 7.46 1.93
N ALA A 110 -8.61 6.30 2.24
CA ALA A 110 -7.18 6.08 2.10
C ALA A 110 -6.82 5.62 0.68
N THR A 111 -5.70 6.11 0.19
CA THR A 111 -5.10 5.74 -1.09
C THR A 111 -3.68 5.23 -0.89
N LEU A 112 -3.35 4.12 -1.53
CA LEU A 112 -2.00 3.58 -1.62
C LEU A 112 -1.53 3.62 -3.08
N ALA A 113 -0.31 4.09 -3.28
CA ALA A 113 0.43 3.93 -4.53
C ALA A 113 1.65 3.06 -4.28
N ILE A 114 1.62 1.80 -4.72
CA ILE A 114 2.67 0.81 -4.44
C ILE A 114 3.48 0.58 -5.71
N GLU A 115 4.80 0.74 -5.65
CA GLU A 115 5.68 0.44 -6.78
C GLU A 115 5.49 -1.02 -7.24
N ASP A 116 5.38 -1.24 -8.56
CA ASP A 116 5.03 -2.53 -9.20
C ASP A 116 6.09 -3.64 -8.97
N SER A 117 7.24 -3.29 -8.40
CA SER A 117 8.32 -4.22 -8.00
C SER A 117 8.02 -4.99 -6.71
N HIS A 118 7.01 -4.58 -5.94
CA HIS A 118 6.71 -5.18 -4.64
C HIS A 118 5.73 -6.35 -4.69
N ASP A 119 5.90 -7.29 -3.76
CA ASP A 119 4.90 -8.32 -3.49
C ASP A 119 3.78 -7.76 -2.59
N ILE A 120 2.52 -8.06 -2.92
CA ILE A 120 1.35 -7.59 -2.17
C ILE A 120 0.56 -8.79 -1.65
N VAL A 121 0.25 -8.79 -0.36
CA VAL A 121 -0.51 -9.83 0.33
C VAL A 121 -1.72 -9.21 1.01
N PHE A 122 -2.92 -9.54 0.54
CA PHE A 122 -4.17 -9.16 1.21
C PHE A 122 -4.47 -10.15 2.34
N LEU A 123 -4.59 -9.64 3.56
CA LEU A 123 -4.78 -10.45 4.77
C LEU A 123 -6.26 -10.65 5.14
N THR A 124 -7.14 -9.75 4.68
CA THR A 124 -8.59 -9.83 4.85
C THR A 124 -9.28 -9.53 3.52
N GLY A 125 -10.33 -10.29 3.21
CA GLY A 125 -11.05 -10.18 1.94
C GLY A 125 -10.39 -11.03 0.87
N GLU A 126 -11.16 -11.92 0.25
CA GLU A 126 -10.70 -12.58 -0.96
C GLU A 126 -10.20 -11.51 -1.92
N VAL A 127 -8.99 -11.72 -2.44
CA VAL A 127 -8.42 -10.92 -3.52
C VAL A 127 -9.56 -10.61 -4.48
N GLY A 128 -9.88 -9.32 -4.62
CA GLY A 128 -10.78 -8.84 -5.65
C GLY A 128 -10.15 -9.09 -7.01
N THR A 129 -10.02 -10.36 -7.42
CA THR A 129 -9.87 -10.72 -8.81
C THR A 129 -11.22 -10.41 -9.44
N SER A 130 -11.46 -9.14 -9.74
CA SER A 130 -12.15 -8.82 -10.98
C SER A 130 -11.18 -9.12 -12.15
N LEU A 131 -10.70 -10.36 -12.25
CA LEU A 131 -10.51 -10.96 -13.56
C LEU A 131 -11.89 -11.52 -13.86
N GLY A 132 -12.54 -10.93 -14.85
CA GLY A 132 -13.97 -11.03 -15.14
C GLY A 132 -14.61 -12.33 -14.67
N GLN A 133 -15.74 -12.18 -13.97
CA GLN A 133 -16.75 -13.20 -13.72
C GLN A 133 -16.66 -14.29 -14.81
N PHE A 134 -16.14 -15.47 -14.45
CA PHE A 134 -16.17 -16.62 -15.34
C PHE A 134 -17.65 -16.94 -15.56
N ASN A 135 -18.17 -16.45 -16.68
CA ASN A 135 -19.52 -16.69 -17.12
C ASN A 135 -19.61 -18.16 -17.55
N LEU A 136 -20.01 -19.02 -16.62
CA LEU A 136 -20.24 -20.45 -16.87
C LEU A 136 -21.42 -20.70 -17.82
N ASP A 137 -22.11 -19.65 -18.25
CA ASP A 137 -23.15 -19.65 -19.28
C ASP A 137 -22.60 -19.59 -20.72
N GLU A 138 -21.29 -19.38 -20.92
CA GLU A 138 -20.66 -19.41 -22.26
C GLU A 138 -20.26 -20.83 -22.71
N PHE A 139 -20.24 -21.82 -21.81
CA PHE A 139 -20.20 -23.23 -22.20
C PHE A 139 -21.60 -23.70 -22.59
N GLY A 140 -22.07 -23.19 -23.74
CA GLY A 140 -23.28 -23.69 -24.38
C GLY A 140 -23.22 -25.21 -24.51
N ASP A 141 -24.32 -25.87 -24.16
CA ASP A 141 -24.54 -27.31 -24.23
C ASP A 141 -23.88 -27.94 -25.46
N ILE A 142 -22.93 -28.84 -25.21
CA ILE A 142 -22.41 -29.72 -26.25
C ILE A 142 -23.56 -30.67 -26.62
N PRO A 143 -24.09 -30.67 -27.87
CA PRO A 143 -25.16 -31.58 -28.23
C PRO A 143 -24.68 -33.02 -28.07
N LEU A 144 -25.46 -33.84 -27.37
CA LEU A 144 -25.20 -35.28 -27.31
C LEU A 144 -25.30 -35.87 -28.73
N PRO A 145 -24.38 -36.77 -29.12
CA PRO A 145 -24.46 -37.43 -30.42
C PRO A 145 -25.75 -38.25 -30.51
N SER A 146 -26.48 -38.11 -31.61
CA SER A 146 -27.63 -38.95 -31.94
C SER A 146 -27.15 -40.37 -32.22
N ASP A 147 -27.72 -41.35 -31.50
CA ASP A 147 -27.58 -42.79 -31.77
C ASP A 147 -28.01 -43.17 -33.20
#